data_AF-A0A8J6YZP6-F1
#
_entry.id   AF-A0A8J6YZP6-F1
#
_cell.length_a   1.000
_cell.length_b   1.000
_cell.length_c   1.000
_cell.angle_alpha   90.00
_cell.angle_beta   90.00
_cell.angle_gamma   90.00
#
_symmetry.space_group_name_H-M   'P 1'
#
loop_
_entity.id
_entity.type
_entity.pdbx_description
1 polymer ?
#
loop_
_entity_poly.entity_id
_entity_poly.type
_entity_poly.pdbx_seq_one_letter_code
_entity_poly.pdbx_strand_id
1 'polypeptide(L)'
;MERDEEHQVSFESAALDRVILHAIETMEKSKEQIFEIAENARLEGGNLKKELDQVQAEVDRIIHHYDQLEAKYKQMRLRLMEVSHNFKRYSEQDIREAYEQANQCQIDLKLTTEREKYLRKRRDELERRLKTVERTIEKADNLLSQVSVVLG
;
A
#
# COMPACT_ATOMS: atom_id res chain seq x y z
N MET A 1 36.06 3.59 61.45
CA MET A 1 35.79 2.25 60.89
C MET A 1 34.31 2.00 60.79
N GLU A 2 33.54 1.71 61.85
CA GLU A 2 32.07 1.47 61.71
C GLU A 2 31.28 2.66 61.12
N ARG A 3 31.59 3.91 61.50
CA ARG A 3 30.92 5.10 60.94
C ARG A 3 31.26 5.40 59.47
N ASP A 4 32.43 4.96 59.01
CA ASP A 4 32.88 5.17 57.63
C ASP A 4 32.24 4.14 56.69
N GLU A 5 32.06 2.90 57.17
CA GLU A 5 31.34 1.84 56.45
C GLU A 5 29.84 2.12 56.34
N GLU A 6 29.18 2.62 57.40
CA GLU A 6 27.76 3.04 57.34
C GLU A 6 27.52 4.20 56.37
N HIS A 7 28.42 5.20 56.33
CA HIS A 7 28.34 6.30 55.38
C HIS A 7 28.56 5.84 53.93
N GLN A 8 29.47 4.90 53.72
CA GLN A 8 29.75 4.36 52.39
C GLN A 8 28.60 3.49 51.86
N VAL A 9 28.01 2.63 52.69
CA VAL A 9 26.83 1.82 52.35
C VAL A 9 25.60 2.71 52.07
N SER A 10 25.39 3.78 52.86
CA SER A 10 24.30 4.74 52.62
C SER A 10 24.47 5.51 51.30
N PHE A 11 25.70 5.85 50.92
CA PHE A 11 25.99 6.54 49.66
C PHE A 11 25.78 5.63 48.44
N GLU A 12 26.20 4.36 48.53
CA GLU A 12 25.97 3.36 47.47
C GLU A 12 24.47 3.08 47.25
N SER A 13 23.68 3.00 48.33
CA SER A 13 22.22 2.86 48.23
C SER A 13 21.57 4.05 47.52
N ALA A 14 21.96 5.28 47.88
CA ALA A 14 21.40 6.49 47.26
C ALA A 14 21.79 6.63 45.77
N ALA A 15 22.97 6.16 45.39
CA ALA A 15 23.38 6.10 44.00
C ALA A 15 22.56 5.08 43.20
N LEU A 16 22.29 3.90 43.79
CA LEU A 16 21.44 2.87 43.18
C LEU A 16 19.99 3.35 43.00
N ASP A 17 19.41 4.01 44.00
CA ASP A 17 18.07 4.58 43.92
C ASP A 17 17.95 5.62 42.79
N ARG A 18 18.98 6.46 42.63
CA ARG A 18 19.03 7.44 41.53
C ARG A 18 19.09 6.77 40.16
N VAL A 19 19.84 5.68 40.02
CA VAL A 19 19.90 4.91 38.76
C VAL A 19 18.55 4.27 38.44
N ILE A 20 17.86 3.73 39.45
CA ILE A 20 16.53 3.12 39.28
C ILE A 20 15.50 4.17 38.88
N LEU A 21 15.45 5.32 39.58
CA LEU A 21 14.56 6.43 39.24
C LEU A 21 14.78 6.92 37.80
N HIS A 22 16.05 7.07 37.40
CA HIS A 22 16.34 7.48 36.03
C HIS A 22 15.93 6.43 34.98
N ALA A 23 16.07 5.13 35.31
CA ALA A 23 15.60 4.06 34.45
C ALA A 23 14.06 4.10 34.29
N ILE A 24 13.32 4.31 35.38
CA ILE A 24 11.86 4.46 35.37
C ILE A 24 11.44 5.65 34.49
N GLU A 25 12.03 6.84 34.70
CA GLU A 25 11.74 8.03 33.89
C GLU A 25 12.01 7.80 32.39
N THR A 26 13.08 7.07 32.07
CA THR A 26 13.43 6.73 30.69
C THR A 26 12.43 5.75 30.09
N MET A 27 11.95 4.80 30.87
CA MET A 27 10.91 3.86 30.45
C MET A 27 9.55 4.53 30.25
N GLU A 28 9.17 5.48 31.10
CA GLU A 28 7.95 6.28 30.93
C GLU A 28 7.99 7.07 29.62
N LYS A 29 9.10 7.76 29.33
CA LYS A 29 9.30 8.44 28.05
C LYS A 29 9.24 7.48 26.87
N SER A 30 9.82 6.29 27.02
CA SER A 30 9.78 5.27 25.97
C SER A 30 8.35 4.78 25.71
N LYS A 31 7.53 4.63 26.76
CA LYS A 31 6.11 4.28 26.66
C LYS A 31 5.33 5.29 25.82
N GLU A 32 5.53 6.58 26.08
CA GLU A 32 4.89 7.67 25.33
C GLU A 32 5.29 7.64 23.85
N GLN A 33 6.58 7.48 23.56
CA GLN A 33 7.09 7.39 22.19
C GLN A 33 6.53 6.18 21.43
N ILE A 34 6.49 5.01 22.08
CA ILE A 34 5.93 3.79 21.49
C ILE A 34 4.44 3.98 21.18
N PHE A 35 3.69 4.61 22.10
CA PHE A 35 2.29 4.91 21.89
C PHE A 35 2.08 5.83 20.68
N GLU A 36 2.87 6.90 20.56
CA GLU A 36 2.81 7.81 19.42
C GLU A 36 3.12 7.08 18.09
N ILE A 37 4.12 6.20 18.07
CA ILE A 37 4.44 5.37 16.91
C ILE A 37 3.26 4.46 16.53
N ALA A 38 2.63 3.81 17.51
CA ALA A 38 1.49 2.93 17.28
C ALA A 38 0.32 3.70 16.66
N GLU A 39 -0.01 4.87 17.20
CA GLU A 39 -1.13 5.69 16.72
C GLU A 39 -0.89 6.21 15.30
N ASN A 40 0.31 6.73 15.03
CA ASN A 40 0.69 7.18 13.69
C ASN A 40 0.65 6.03 12.67
N ALA A 41 1.14 4.84 13.05
CA ALA A 41 1.09 3.66 12.18
C ALA A 41 -0.36 3.23 11.90
N ARG A 42 -1.25 3.28 12.90
CA ARG A 42 -2.69 2.98 12.71
C ARG A 42 -3.36 3.96 11.75
N LEU A 43 -3.05 5.25 11.86
CA LEU A 43 -3.55 6.29 10.95
C LEU A 43 -3.05 6.05 9.51
N GLU A 44 -1.75 5.79 9.32
CA GLU A 44 -1.19 5.48 8.02
C GLU A 44 -1.83 4.20 7.42
N GLY A 45 -1.98 3.15 8.22
CA GLY A 45 -2.60 1.90 7.80
C GLY A 45 -4.05 2.10 7.34
N GLY A 46 -4.81 2.94 8.05
CA GLY A 46 -6.16 3.32 7.65
C GLY A 46 -6.21 4.06 6.30
N ASN A 47 -5.26 4.96 6.06
CA ASN A 47 -5.15 5.69 4.79
C ASN A 47 -4.74 4.76 3.63
N LEU A 48 -3.75 3.90 3.85
CA LEU A 48 -3.30 2.91 2.87
C LEU A 48 -4.42 1.95 2.49
N LYS A 49 -5.23 1.51 3.45
CA LYS A 49 -6.38 0.64 3.19
C LYS A 49 -7.43 1.31 2.31
N LYS A 50 -7.78 2.58 2.60
CA LYS A 50 -8.70 3.35 1.76
C LYS A 50 -8.17 3.52 0.34
N GLU A 51 -6.89 3.83 0.18
CA GLU A 51 -6.26 3.95 -1.14
C GLU A 51 -6.26 2.61 -1.88
N LEU A 52 -5.94 1.52 -1.18
CA LEU A 52 -5.95 0.17 -1.74
C LEU A 52 -7.33 -0.23 -2.25
N ASP A 53 -8.39 0.02 -1.46
CA ASP A 53 -9.77 -0.28 -1.85
C ASP A 53 -10.17 0.50 -3.12
N GLN A 54 -9.75 1.76 -3.24
CA GLN A 54 -9.99 2.58 -4.43
C GLN A 54 -9.27 2.02 -5.65
N VAL A 55 -7.98 1.66 -5.52
CA VAL A 55 -7.19 1.09 -6.61
C VAL A 55 -7.73 -0.27 -7.03
N GLN A 56 -8.17 -1.12 -6.10
CA GLN A 56 -8.80 -2.40 -6.42
C GLN A 56 -10.08 -2.20 -7.24
N ALA A 57 -10.95 -1.26 -6.85
CA ALA A 57 -12.14 -0.91 -7.64
C ALA A 57 -11.80 -0.33 -9.03
N GLU A 58 -10.68 0.38 -9.18
CA GLU A 58 -10.20 0.82 -10.49
C GLU A 58 -9.66 -0.32 -11.35
N VAL A 59 -8.94 -1.28 -10.74
CA VAL A 59 -8.48 -2.50 -11.42
C VAL A 59 -9.67 -3.29 -11.96
N ASP A 60 -10.73 -3.49 -11.17
CA ASP A 60 -11.90 -4.23 -11.63
C ASP A 60 -12.61 -3.52 -12.78
N ARG A 61 -12.75 -2.18 -12.69
CA ARG A 61 -13.34 -1.36 -13.75
C ARG A 61 -12.53 -1.43 -15.04
N ILE A 62 -11.20 -1.39 -14.96
CA ILE A 62 -10.37 -1.39 -16.17
C ILE A 62 -10.31 -2.76 -16.83
N ILE A 63 -10.35 -3.85 -16.06
CA ILE A 63 -10.49 -5.21 -16.60
C ILE A 63 -11.80 -5.33 -17.38
N HIS A 64 -12.91 -4.88 -16.79
CA HIS A 64 -14.20 -4.91 -17.48
C HIS A 64 -14.19 -4.06 -18.77
N HIS A 65 -13.54 -2.89 -18.73
CA HIS A 65 -13.40 -2.05 -19.91
C HIS A 65 -12.54 -2.72 -21.00
N TYR A 66 -11.45 -3.37 -20.60
CA TYR A 66 -10.60 -4.14 -21.50
C TYR A 66 -11.40 -5.24 -22.21
N ASP A 67 -12.19 -6.03 -21.49
CA ASP A 67 -13.01 -7.10 -22.07
C ASP A 67 -14.00 -6.57 -23.12
N GLN A 68 -14.64 -5.43 -22.83
CA GLN A 68 -15.55 -4.77 -23.76
C GLN A 68 -14.82 -4.28 -25.02
N LEU A 69 -13.65 -3.66 -24.86
CA LEU A 69 -12.83 -3.21 -25.99
C LEU A 69 -12.33 -4.40 -26.82
N GLU A 70 -11.96 -5.50 -26.18
CA GLU A 70 -11.47 -6.71 -26.85
C GLU A 70 -12.57 -7.32 -27.72
N ALA A 71 -13.80 -7.40 -27.20
CA ALA A 71 -14.96 -7.87 -27.96
C ALA A 71 -15.25 -6.96 -29.17
N LYS A 72 -15.22 -5.62 -29.00
CA LYS A 72 -15.39 -4.66 -30.09
C LYS A 72 -14.29 -4.78 -31.14
N TYR A 73 -13.04 -4.92 -30.71
CA TYR A 73 -11.91 -5.07 -31.62
C TYR A 73 -12.02 -6.34 -32.48
N LYS A 74 -12.46 -7.46 -31.89
CA LYS A 74 -12.74 -8.69 -32.63
C LYS A 74 -13.78 -8.46 -33.73
N GLN A 75 -14.87 -7.75 -33.44
CA GLN A 75 -15.91 -7.41 -34.43
C GLN A 75 -15.37 -6.49 -35.54
N MET A 76 -14.61 -5.46 -35.18
CA MET A 76 -13.99 -4.53 -36.14
C MET A 76 -13.00 -5.25 -37.07
N ARG A 77 -12.24 -6.22 -36.55
CA ARG A 77 -11.36 -7.06 -37.37
C ARG A 77 -12.11 -7.92 -38.37
N LEU A 78 -13.24 -8.51 -37.97
CA LEU A 78 -14.09 -9.28 -38.89
C LEU A 78 -14.64 -8.37 -40.00
N ARG A 79 -15.12 -7.18 -39.64
CA ARG A 79 -15.60 -6.19 -40.62
C ARG A 79 -14.51 -5.76 -41.58
N LEU A 80 -13.31 -5.47 -41.07
CA LEU A 80 -12.16 -5.10 -41.90
C LEU A 80 -11.81 -6.21 -42.90
N MET A 81 -11.84 -7.48 -42.47
CA MET A 81 -11.61 -8.62 -43.36
C MET A 81 -12.69 -8.73 -44.44
N GLU A 82 -13.96 -8.52 -44.08
CA GLU A 82 -15.08 -8.57 -45.03
C GLU A 82 -14.98 -7.49 -46.12
N VAL A 83 -14.73 -6.23 -45.72
CA VAL A 83 -14.62 -5.11 -46.67
C VAL A 83 -13.36 -5.19 -47.52
N SER A 84 -12.26 -5.69 -46.94
CA SER A 84 -10.99 -5.92 -47.65
C SER A 84 -11.05 -7.10 -48.64
N HIS A 85 -12.06 -7.96 -48.58
CA HIS A 85 -12.20 -9.08 -49.52
C HIS A 85 -13.20 -8.81 -50.65
N ASN A 86 -14.13 -7.85 -50.46
CA ASN A 86 -15.25 -7.59 -51.36
C ASN A 86 -15.19 -6.21 -52.03
N PHE A 87 -14.11 -5.92 -52.76
CA PHE A 87 -13.89 -4.62 -53.43
C PHE A 87 -14.93 -4.24 -54.50
N LYS A 88 -15.75 -5.20 -54.96
CA LYS A 88 -16.86 -4.92 -55.89
C LYS A 88 -18.13 -4.42 -55.19
N ARG A 89 -18.21 -4.60 -53.87
CA ARG A 89 -19.40 -4.30 -53.05
C ARG A 89 -19.19 -3.10 -52.10
N TYR A 90 -17.95 -2.82 -51.74
CA TYR A 90 -17.59 -1.76 -50.80
C TYR A 90 -16.72 -0.69 -51.48
N SER A 91 -16.95 0.57 -51.12
CA SER A 91 -16.20 1.70 -51.63
C SER A 91 -14.83 1.85 -50.94
N GLU A 92 -13.94 2.67 -51.52
CA GLU A 92 -12.67 3.03 -50.86
C GLU A 92 -12.92 3.69 -49.50
N GLN A 93 -13.98 4.48 -49.39
CA GLN A 93 -14.36 5.13 -48.13
C GLN A 93 -14.77 4.10 -47.07
N ASP A 94 -15.56 3.09 -47.42
CA ASP A 94 -15.95 2.01 -46.49
C ASP A 94 -14.73 1.25 -45.93
N ILE A 95 -13.73 1.02 -46.80
CA ILE A 95 -12.49 0.33 -46.42
C ILE A 95 -11.65 1.21 -45.50
N ARG A 96 -11.53 2.51 -45.81
CA ARG A 96 -10.81 3.48 -44.99
C ARG A 96 -11.44 3.61 -43.60
N GLU A 97 -12.76 3.73 -43.52
CA GLU A 97 -13.48 3.82 -42.25
C GLU A 97 -13.31 2.57 -41.39
N ALA A 98 -13.41 1.36 -41.99
CA ALA A 98 -13.18 0.11 -41.25
C ALA A 98 -11.75 0.01 -40.71
N TYR A 99 -10.76 0.47 -41.49
CA TYR A 99 -9.36 0.47 -41.07
C TYR A 99 -9.12 1.46 -39.92
N GLU A 100 -9.62 2.68 -40.04
CA GLU A 100 -9.51 3.72 -39.01
C GLU A 100 -10.16 3.28 -37.69
N GLN A 101 -11.36 2.70 -37.75
CA GLN A 101 -12.05 2.18 -36.57
C GLN A 101 -11.26 1.05 -35.88
N ALA A 102 -10.76 0.08 -36.66
CA ALA A 102 -9.95 -1.01 -36.12
C ALA A 102 -8.64 -0.51 -35.50
N ASN A 103 -7.99 0.46 -36.15
CA ASN A 103 -6.74 1.05 -35.65
C ASN A 103 -6.97 1.83 -34.35
N GLN A 104 -8.02 2.65 -34.29
CA GLN A 104 -8.37 3.40 -33.08
C GLN A 104 -8.64 2.44 -31.91
N CYS A 105 -9.45 1.40 -32.12
CA CYS A 105 -9.73 0.41 -31.10
C CYS A 105 -8.48 -0.35 -30.65
N GLN A 106 -7.53 -0.61 -31.56
CA GLN A 106 -6.23 -1.20 -31.20
C GLN A 106 -5.39 -0.27 -30.31
N ILE A 107 -5.39 1.02 -30.58
CA ILE A 107 -4.71 2.02 -29.75
C ILE A 107 -5.33 2.05 -28.35
N ASP A 108 -6.66 2.10 -28.26
CA ASP A 108 -7.38 2.13 -26.99
C ASP A 108 -7.12 0.86 -26.16
N LEU A 109 -7.06 -0.32 -26.80
CA LEU A 109 -6.68 -1.57 -26.15
C LEU A 109 -5.26 -1.50 -25.56
N LYS A 110 -4.29 -0.98 -26.31
CA LYS A 110 -2.90 -0.83 -25.83
C LYS A 110 -2.84 0.12 -24.63
N LEU A 111 -3.50 1.26 -24.70
CA LEU A 111 -3.54 2.23 -23.61
C LEU A 111 -4.20 1.64 -22.35
N THR A 112 -5.32 0.94 -22.53
CA THR A 112 -6.03 0.26 -21.43
C THR A 112 -5.15 -0.81 -20.79
N THR A 113 -4.45 -1.60 -21.60
CA THR A 113 -3.50 -2.63 -21.12
C THR A 113 -2.39 -2.03 -20.26
N GLU A 114 -1.77 -0.94 -20.71
CA GLU A 114 -0.70 -0.28 -19.95
C GLU A 114 -1.22 0.33 -18.64
N ARG A 115 -2.42 0.92 -18.67
CA ARG A 115 -3.06 1.45 -17.48
C ARG A 115 -3.45 0.35 -16.49
N GLU A 116 -3.92 -0.81 -16.96
CA GLU A 116 -4.19 -1.97 -16.11
C GLU A 116 -2.91 -2.46 -15.41
N LYS A 117 -1.82 -2.61 -16.18
CA LYS A 117 -0.51 -2.98 -15.61
C LYS A 117 -0.04 -2.01 -14.54
N TYR A 118 -0.22 -0.71 -14.77
CA TYR A 118 0.12 0.32 -13.79
C TYR A 118 -0.71 0.17 -12.50
N LEU A 119 -2.04 0.05 -12.62
CA LEU A 119 -2.94 -0.07 -11.48
C LEU A 119 -2.64 -1.34 -10.66
N ARG A 120 -2.38 -2.47 -11.32
CA ARG A 120 -1.97 -3.72 -10.65
C ARG A 120 -0.65 -3.54 -9.88
N LYS A 121 0.36 -2.90 -10.47
CA LYS A 121 1.62 -2.60 -9.77
C LYS A 121 1.40 -1.71 -8.56
N ARG A 122 0.55 -0.68 -8.68
CA ARG A 122 0.22 0.22 -7.57
C ARG A 122 -0.50 -0.51 -6.44
N ARG A 123 -1.47 -1.38 -6.77
CA ARG A 123 -2.13 -2.25 -5.79
C ARG A 123 -1.11 -3.10 -5.03
N ASP A 124 -0.22 -3.79 -5.74
CA ASP A 124 0.78 -4.68 -5.13
C ASP A 124 1.81 -3.91 -4.26
N GLU A 125 2.07 -2.64 -4.58
CA GLU A 125 2.88 -1.74 -3.76
C GLU A 125 2.14 -1.38 -2.46
N LEU A 126 0.87 -0.98 -2.56
CA LEU A 126 0.04 -0.62 -1.43
C LEU A 126 -0.17 -1.78 -0.46
N GLU A 127 -0.41 -3.00 -0.97
CA GLU A 127 -0.52 -4.22 -0.15
C GLU A 127 0.77 -4.50 0.63
N ARG A 128 1.94 -4.32 -0.01
CA ARG A 128 3.25 -4.49 0.66
C ARG A 128 3.49 -3.44 1.75
N ARG A 129 3.11 -2.19 1.48
CA ARG A 129 3.20 -1.09 2.45
C ARG A 129 2.27 -1.34 3.63
N LEU A 130 1.02 -1.72 3.37
CA LEU A 130 0.04 -2.03 4.41
C LEU A 130 0.54 -3.14 5.34
N LYS A 131 1.05 -4.25 4.77
CA LYS A 131 1.65 -5.34 5.56
C LYS A 131 2.85 -4.89 6.40
N THR A 132 3.61 -3.91 5.92
CA THR A 132 4.74 -3.35 6.67
C THR A 132 4.24 -2.53 7.86
N VAL A 133 3.22 -1.69 7.65
CA VAL A 133 2.58 -0.90 8.71
C VAL A 133 1.92 -1.79 9.76
N GLU A 134 1.22 -2.86 9.36
CA GLU A 134 0.62 -3.83 10.28
C GLU A 134 1.66 -4.47 11.21
N ARG A 135 2.84 -4.81 10.69
CA ARG A 135 3.97 -5.31 11.51
C ARG A 135 4.51 -4.25 12.46
N THR A 136 4.52 -2.98 12.06
CA THR A 136 4.95 -1.88 12.94
C THR A 136 3.96 -1.71 14.10
N ILE A 137 2.65 -1.79 13.82
CA ILE A 137 1.61 -1.75 14.86
C ILE A 137 1.80 -2.91 15.84
N GLU A 138 1.93 -4.15 15.34
CA GLU A 138 2.14 -5.34 16.18
C GLU A 138 3.38 -5.22 17.07
N LYS A 139 4.50 -4.72 16.51
CA LYS A 139 5.72 -4.48 17.29
C LYS A 139 5.51 -3.42 18.37
N ALA A 140 4.86 -2.31 18.04
CA ALA A 140 4.60 -1.24 18.99
C ALA A 140 3.68 -1.72 20.13
N ASP A 141 2.61 -2.45 19.81
CA ASP A 141 1.70 -3.03 20.80
C ASP A 141 2.44 -4.01 21.74
N ASN A 142 3.31 -4.87 21.19
CA ASN A 142 4.13 -5.79 21.98
C ASN A 142 5.10 -5.05 22.92
N LEU A 143 5.78 -4.01 22.44
CA LEU A 143 6.68 -3.19 23.26
C LEU A 143 5.91 -2.44 24.35
N LEU A 144 4.74 -1.90 24.04
CA LEU A 144 3.88 -1.21 25.00
C LEU A 144 3.43 -2.15 26.13
N SER A 145 3.10 -3.41 25.80
CA SER A 145 2.77 -4.44 26.78
C SER A 145 3.96 -4.73 27.70
N GLN A 146 5.17 -4.88 27.16
CA GLN A 146 6.37 -5.16 27.96
C GLN A 146 6.69 -4.01 28.91
N VAL A 147 6.67 -2.76 28.42
CA VAL A 147 6.93 -1.57 29.24
C VAL A 147 5.88 -1.41 30.34
N SER A 148 4.61 -1.71 30.03
CA SER A 148 3.51 -1.61 31.01
C SER A 148 3.63 -2.63 32.14
N VAL A 149 4.16 -3.83 31.88
CA VAL A 149 4.40 -4.86 32.91
C VAL A 149 5.55 -4.48 33.83
N VAL A 150 6.56 -3.76 33.34
CA VAL A 150 7.72 -3.36 34.16
C VAL A 150 7.43 -2.12 35.01
N LEU A 151 6.58 -1.21 34.52
CA LEU A 151 6.18 0.02 35.23
C LEU A 151 4.98 -0.17 36.17
N GLY A 152 4.22 -1.26 36.03
CA GLY A 152 3.05 -1.59 36.87
C GLY A 152 3.40 -2.49 38.04
#